data_AF-A0A813JAL4-F1
#
_entry.id   AF-A0A813JAL4-F1
#
_cell.length_a   1.000
_cell.length_b   1.000
_cell.length_c   1.000
_cell.angle_alpha   90.00
_cell.angle_beta   90.00
_cell.angle_gamma   90.00
#
_symmetry.space_group_name_H-M   'P 1'
#
loop_
_entity.id
_entity.type
_entity.pdbx_description
1 polymer ?
#
loop_
_entity_poly.entity_id
_entity_poly.type
_entity_poly.pdbx_seq_one_letter_code
_entity_poly.pdbx_strand_id
1 'polypeptide(L)'
;TEMLGSGLMAGFFEKLTRRCQEVDSLLCIGLDPHRSELEEDSAEGAFRFCQRLIEETKEVAAAYKPNAAFFEVYGAEGWTALDRTCRLIPEGIPIVLDAKRGDIGSTSE
;
A
#
# COMPACT_ATOMS: atom_id res chain seq x y z
N THR A 1 -28.83 20.92 -14.98
CA THR A 1 -29.40 20.99 -13.62
C THR A 1 -28.27 20.69 -12.67
N GLU A 2 -27.53 21.73 -12.31
CA GLU A 2 -26.47 21.63 -11.30
C GLU A 2 -27.09 21.35 -9.93
N MET A 3 -26.44 20.51 -9.12
CA MET A 3 -26.25 20.77 -7.69
C MET A 3 -25.31 19.71 -7.06
N LEU A 4 -24.08 20.17 -6.86
CA LEU A 4 -23.09 19.85 -5.81
C LEU A 4 -23.45 18.82 -4.74
N GLY A 5 -22.54 17.85 -4.55
CA GLY A 5 -22.22 17.26 -3.26
C GLY A 5 -20.70 17.28 -3.10
N SER A 6 -20.21 17.90 -2.02
CA SER A 6 -18.83 18.06 -1.58
C SER A 6 -17.89 16.91 -1.93
N GLY A 7 -16.62 17.23 -2.23
CA GLY A 7 -15.50 16.29 -2.34
C GLY A 7 -15.30 15.44 -1.08
N LEU A 8 -16.13 14.42 -0.94
CA LEU A 8 -15.97 13.34 0.00
C LEU A 8 -14.98 12.37 -0.66
N MET A 9 -13.84 12.10 -0.02
CA MET A 9 -12.97 11.00 -0.48
C MET A 9 -13.83 9.74 -0.60
N ALA A 10 -13.83 9.12 -1.78
CA ALA A 10 -14.47 7.83 -1.98
C ALA A 10 -13.96 6.84 -0.92
N GLY A 11 -14.88 6.14 -0.26
CA GLY A 11 -14.51 5.16 0.75
C GLY A 11 -13.66 4.03 0.17
N PHE A 12 -12.94 3.28 1.01
CA PHE A 12 -12.03 2.22 0.57
C PHE A 12 -12.69 1.25 -0.44
N PHE A 13 -13.89 0.75 -0.13
CA PHE A 13 -14.59 -0.22 -0.98
C PHE A 13 -15.13 0.37 -2.28
N GLU A 14 -15.51 1.65 -2.30
CA GLU A 14 -15.91 2.34 -3.52
C GLU A 14 -14.72 2.51 -4.46
N LYS A 15 -13.59 2.97 -3.91
CA LYS A 15 -12.31 3.08 -4.62
C LYS A 15 -11.85 1.72 -5.16
N LEU A 16 -11.95 0.67 -4.35
CA LEU A 16 -11.62 -0.71 -4.76
C LEU A 16 -12.53 -1.20 -5.89
N THR A 17 -13.85 -1.06 -5.73
CA THR A 17 -14.82 -1.50 -6.75
C THR A 17 -14.56 -0.82 -8.08
N ARG A 18 -14.34 0.50 -8.06
CA ARG A 18 -13.97 1.28 -9.25
C ARG A 18 -12.66 0.78 -9.85
N ARG A 19 -11.61 0.59 -9.04
CA ARG A 19 -10.32 0.13 -9.55
C ARG A 19 -10.43 -1.26 -10.19
N CYS A 20 -11.12 -2.21 -9.56
CA CYS A 20 -11.31 -3.54 -10.11
C CYS A 20 -11.99 -3.51 -11.49
N GLN A 21 -12.97 -2.61 -11.69
CA GLN A 21 -13.63 -2.42 -12.97
C GLN A 21 -12.72 -1.76 -14.02
N GLU A 22 -11.92 -0.78 -13.62
CA GLU A 22 -10.99 -0.06 -14.51
C GLU A 22 -9.91 -0.98 -15.09
N VAL A 23 -9.39 -1.93 -14.29
CA VAL A 23 -8.30 -2.83 -14.71
C VAL A 23 -8.73 -4.26 -14.98
N ASP A 24 -10.03 -4.57 -14.90
CA ASP A 24 -10.60 -5.92 -15.02
C ASP A 24 -9.81 -6.97 -14.21
N SER A 25 -9.57 -6.64 -12.94
CA SER A 25 -8.68 -7.42 -12.07
C SER A 25 -9.17 -7.38 -10.63
N LEU A 26 -8.95 -8.49 -9.93
CA LEU A 26 -9.10 -8.60 -8.48
C LEU A 26 -7.75 -8.81 -7.78
N LEU A 27 -6.65 -8.65 -8.51
CA LEU A 27 -5.31 -8.95 -8.02
C LEU A 27 -4.89 -7.93 -6.94
N CYS A 28 -4.66 -8.43 -5.73
CA CYS A 28 -4.02 -7.69 -4.67
C CYS A 28 -2.55 -8.09 -4.58
N ILE A 29 -1.65 -7.12 -4.77
CA ILE A 29 -0.20 -7.38 -4.82
C ILE A 29 0.40 -7.11 -3.44
N GLY A 30 1.05 -8.13 -2.87
CA GLY A 30 1.81 -8.00 -1.63
C GLY A 30 3.08 -7.18 -1.86
N LEU A 31 3.40 -6.27 -0.93
CA LEU A 31 4.66 -5.54 -0.92
C LEU A 31 5.48 -6.03 0.28
N ASP A 32 6.16 -7.15 0.08
CA ASP A 32 6.78 -7.96 1.12
C ASP A 32 8.31 -8.07 0.85
N PRO A 33 9.11 -7.02 1.11
CA PRO A 33 10.54 -6.98 0.77
C PRO A 33 11.38 -7.93 1.65
N HIS A 34 11.42 -9.21 1.30
CA HIS A 34 12.24 -10.21 1.97
C HIS A 34 13.72 -9.86 1.85
N ARG A 35 14.47 -9.88 2.96
CA ARG A 35 15.90 -9.55 3.01
C ARG A 35 16.75 -10.31 1.97
N SER A 36 16.40 -11.56 1.68
CA SER A 36 17.08 -12.41 0.69
C SER A 36 16.85 -12.00 -0.76
N GLU A 37 15.86 -11.16 -1.03
CA GLU A 37 15.46 -10.68 -2.36
C GLU A 37 15.93 -9.24 -2.63
N LEU A 38 16.56 -8.61 -1.63
CA LEU A 38 17.05 -7.24 -1.75
C LEU A 38 18.47 -7.22 -2.33
N GLU A 39 18.73 -6.25 -3.20
CA GLU A 39 20.09 -5.91 -3.63
C GLU A 39 20.94 -5.41 -2.45
N GLU A 40 20.29 -4.80 -1.47
CA GLU A 40 20.88 -4.29 -0.23
C GLU A 40 19.93 -4.57 0.93
N ASP A 41 20.41 -5.25 1.98
CA ASP A 41 19.65 -5.53 3.20
C ASP A 41 19.52 -4.26 4.07
N SER A 42 18.73 -3.31 3.59
CA SER A 42 18.49 -2.01 4.23
C SER A 42 17.07 -1.49 4.00
N ALA A 43 16.65 -0.48 4.76
CA ALA A 43 15.35 0.18 4.58
C ALA A 43 15.20 0.79 3.18
N GLU A 44 16.29 1.35 2.62
CA GLU A 44 16.30 1.88 1.26
C GLU A 44 16.21 0.75 0.22
N GLY A 45 16.88 -0.39 0.45
CA GLY A 45 16.74 -1.59 -0.39
C GLY A 45 15.30 -2.09 -0.43
N ALA A 46 14.64 -2.15 0.74
CA ALA A 46 13.22 -2.51 0.85
C ALA A 46 12.30 -1.54 0.10
N PHE A 47 12.52 -0.22 0.25
CA PHE A 47 11.78 0.79 -0.51
C PHE A 47 11.94 0.61 -2.03
N ARG A 48 13.17 0.43 -2.52
CA ARG A 48 13.47 0.27 -3.95
C ARG A 48 12.85 -1.00 -4.53
N PHE A 49 12.87 -2.10 -3.77
CA PHE A 49 12.18 -3.33 -4.13
C PHE A 49 10.69 -3.07 -4.39
N CYS A 50 10.01 -2.44 -3.43
CA CYS A 50 8.58 -2.14 -3.57
C CYS A 50 8.31 -1.10 -4.67
N GLN A 51 9.17 -0.10 -4.84
CA GLN A 51 9.04 0.89 -5.90
C GLN A 51 9.02 0.24 -7.29
N ARG A 52 9.94 -0.69 -7.56
CA ARG A 52 9.97 -1.42 -8.84
C ARG A 52 8.72 -2.27 -9.02
N LEU A 53 8.33 -3.00 -7.99
CA LEU A 53 7.14 -3.85 -8.03
C LEU A 53 5.88 -3.02 -8.32
N ILE A 54 5.73 -1.84 -7.70
CA ILE A 54 4.61 -0.94 -7.97
C ILE A 54 4.65 -0.43 -9.42
N GLU A 55 5.81 0.02 -9.90
CA GLU A 55 5.94 0.57 -11.25
C GLU A 55 5.59 -0.46 -12.33
N GLU A 56 6.03 -1.71 -12.15
CA GLU A 56 5.80 -2.79 -13.11
C GLU A 56 4.38 -3.36 -13.06
N THR A 57 3.65 -3.18 -11.95
CA THR A 57 2.37 -3.88 -11.73
C THR A 57 1.16 -2.98 -11.51
N LYS A 58 1.33 -1.65 -11.41
CA LYS A 58 0.24 -0.71 -11.17
C LYS A 58 -0.90 -0.82 -12.18
N GLU A 59 -0.62 -1.16 -13.44
CA GLU A 59 -1.62 -1.27 -14.50
C GLU A 59 -2.60 -2.45 -14.33
N VAL A 60 -2.23 -3.47 -13.54
CA VAL A 60 -3.08 -4.66 -13.29
C VAL A 60 -3.50 -4.81 -11.82
N ALA A 61 -2.92 -4.01 -10.92
CA ALA A 61 -3.20 -4.07 -9.49
C ALA A 61 -4.58 -3.47 -9.17
N ALA A 62 -5.43 -4.31 -8.55
CA ALA A 62 -6.67 -3.86 -7.94
C ALA A 62 -6.41 -3.18 -6.58
N ALA A 63 -5.38 -3.63 -5.86
CA ALA A 63 -4.92 -3.06 -4.60
C ALA A 63 -3.47 -3.47 -4.32
N TYR A 64 -2.80 -2.72 -3.44
CA TYR A 64 -1.51 -3.11 -2.86
C TYR A 64 -1.64 -3.40 -1.38
N LYS A 65 -0.88 -4.39 -0.90
CA LYS A 65 -0.89 -4.82 0.49
C LYS A 65 0.52 -4.85 1.07
N PRO A 66 1.08 -3.71 1.50
CA PRO A 66 2.34 -3.72 2.25
C PRO A 66 2.16 -4.42 3.59
N ASN A 67 3.05 -5.36 3.89
CA ASN A 67 3.10 -6.00 5.20
C ASN A 67 4.16 -5.30 6.07
N ALA A 68 3.70 -4.70 7.17
CA ALA A 68 4.51 -3.85 8.03
C ALA A 68 5.74 -4.58 8.60
N ALA A 69 5.65 -5.89 8.85
CA ALA A 69 6.72 -6.66 9.46
C ALA A 69 8.03 -6.59 8.66
N PHE A 70 7.97 -6.60 7.32
CA PHE A 70 9.17 -6.53 6.47
C PHE A 70 9.86 -5.17 6.50
N PHE A 71 9.16 -4.12 6.93
CA PHE A 71 9.71 -2.79 7.12
C PHE A 71 10.18 -2.59 8.57
N GLU A 72 9.40 -3.04 9.55
CA GLU A 72 9.67 -2.89 10.98
C GLU A 72 11.05 -3.43 11.40
N VAL A 73 11.55 -4.45 10.71
CA VAL A 73 12.88 -5.03 10.98
C VAL A 73 14.05 -4.05 10.78
N TYR A 74 13.83 -2.92 10.12
CA TYR A 74 14.80 -1.83 9.95
C TYR A 74 14.55 -0.64 10.90
N GLY A 75 13.68 -0.79 11.91
CA GLY A 75 13.41 0.25 12.89
C GLY A 75 12.76 1.51 12.28
N ALA A 76 13.17 2.68 12.75
CA ALA A 76 12.57 3.97 12.34
C ALA A 76 12.74 4.26 10.83
N GLU A 77 13.87 3.85 10.26
CA GLU A 77 14.12 4.00 8.82
C GLU A 77 13.18 3.11 8.00
N GLY A 78 12.86 1.92 8.52
CA GLY A 78 11.86 1.02 7.94
C GLY A 78 10.47 1.65 7.86
N TRP A 79 10.04 2.33 8.92
CA TRP A 79 8.77 3.06 8.91
C TRP A 79 8.75 4.22 7.90
N THR A 80 9.88 4.91 7.74
CA THR A 80 10.03 5.95 6.72
C THR A 80 9.99 5.36 5.31
N ALA A 81 10.61 4.19 5.10
CA ALA A 81 10.53 3.45 3.85
C ALA A 81 9.08 3.02 3.54
N LEU A 82 8.33 2.51 4.53
CA LEU A 82 6.93 2.13 4.37
C LEU A 82 6.05 3.34 3.99
N ASP A 83 6.20 4.48 4.68
CA ASP A 83 5.47 5.71 4.33
C ASP A 83 5.78 6.15 2.89
N ARG A 84 7.05 6.14 2.50
CA ARG A 84 7.45 6.44 1.11
C ARG A 84 6.84 5.45 0.11
N THR A 85 6.83 4.15 0.41
CA THR A 85 6.21 3.12 -0.43
C THR A 85 4.70 3.37 -0.58
N CYS A 86 4.00 3.69 0.51
CA CYS A 86 2.57 4.02 0.46
C CYS A 86 2.29 5.26 -0.39
N ARG A 87 3.14 6.30 -0.32
CA ARG A 87 2.99 7.53 -1.11
C ARG A 87 3.29 7.36 -2.60
N LEU A 88 4.04 6.34 -2.98
CA LEU A 88 4.28 6.01 -4.39
C LEU A 88 3.07 5.36 -5.06
N ILE A 89 2.19 4.71 -4.30
CA ILE A 89 1.01 4.04 -4.84
C ILE A 89 0.05 5.11 -5.39
N PRO A 90 -0.37 5.02 -6.67
CA PRO A 90 -1.28 6.00 -7.25
C PRO A 90 -2.56 6.18 -6.43
N GLU A 91 -3.04 7.42 -6.32
CA GLU A 91 -4.22 7.77 -5.50
C GLU A 91 -5.47 6.97 -5.88
N GLY A 92 -5.57 6.45 -7.11
CA GLY A 92 -6.66 5.59 -7.56
C GLY A 92 -6.62 4.15 -7.04
N ILE A 93 -5.47 3.67 -6.55
CA ILE A 93 -5.27 2.27 -6.13
C ILE A 93 -5.36 2.16 -4.60
N PRO A 94 -6.25 1.32 -4.05
CA PRO A 94 -6.37 1.10 -2.62
C PRO A 94 -5.11 0.46 -2.00
N ILE A 95 -4.86 0.81 -0.73
CA ILE A 95 -3.77 0.26 0.08
C ILE A 95 -4.39 -0.48 1.27
N VAL A 96 -4.01 -1.74 1.45
CA VAL A 96 -4.35 -2.54 2.64
C VAL A 96 -3.09 -2.70 3.47
N LEU A 97 -2.94 -1.91 4.53
CA LEU A 97 -1.80 -2.09 5.42
C LEU A 97 -1.96 -3.37 6.23
N ASP A 98 -1.17 -4.38 5.90
CA ASP A 98 -1.16 -5.67 6.59
C ASP A 98 -0.25 -5.59 7.82
N ALA A 99 -0.77 -4.96 8.87
CA ALA A 99 -0.07 -4.78 10.15
C ALA A 99 -0.60 -5.70 11.27
N LYS A 100 -1.72 -6.41 11.02
CA LYS A 100 -2.41 -7.30 11.96
C LYS A 100 -2.51 -6.73 13.38
N ARG A 101 -2.74 -5.41 13.49
CA ARG A 101 -2.87 -4.74 14.79
C ARG A 101 -4.17 -5.17 15.46
N GLY A 102 -4.08 -5.34 16.78
CA GLY A 102 -5.21 -5.64 17.64
C GLY A 102 -4.80 -5.38 19.09
N ASP A 103 -5.50 -4.48 19.75
CA ASP A 103 -5.23 -4.05 21.13
C ASP A 103 -6.56 -3.69 21.82
N ILE A 104 -6.51 -3.21 23.06
CA ILE A 104 -7.67 -2.68 23.77
C ILE A 104 -8.09 -1.30 23.22
N GLY A 105 -9.30 -0.85 23.56
CA GLY A 105 -9.94 0.33 22.97
C GLY A 105 -9.04 1.56 22.86
N SER A 106 -8.51 2.06 23.98
CA SER A 106 -7.67 3.26 23.99
C SER A 106 -6.37 3.17 23.19
N THR A 107 -5.86 1.96 22.95
CA THR A 107 -4.62 1.75 22.19
C THR A 107 -4.91 1.52 20.69
N SER A 108 -6.17 1.22 20.35
CA SER A 108 -6.62 0.94 18.98
C SER A 108 -7.22 2.16 18.26
N GLU A 109 -7.53 3.23 19.01
CA GLU A 109 -7.95 4.54 18.49
C GLU A 109 -6.78 5.30 17.85
#